data_AF-A0A950MNV9-F1
#
_entry.id   AF-A0A950MNV9-F1
#
_cell.length_a   1.000
_cell.length_b   1.000
_cell.length_c   1.000
_cell.angle_alpha   90.00
_cell.angle_beta   90.00
_cell.angle_gamma   90.00
#
_symmetry.space_group_name_H-M   'P 1'
#
loop_
_entity.id
_entity.type
_entity.pdbx_description
1 polymer ?
#
loop_
_entity_poly.entity_id
_entity_poly.type
_entity_poly.pdbx_seq_one_letter_code
_entity_poly.pdbx_strand_id
1 'polypeptide(L)'
;MAAIDIARFVPLATFTAEVDRHWRDLRDSPRLQGFDAIRLPGDRRGQCRAERTRDGVPLAPPLLDQLDRLAQELSLEPLRARSAGRP
;
A
#
# COMPACT_ATOMS: atom_id res chain seq x y z
N MET A 1 6.13 10.54 19.09
CA MET A 1 4.91 10.02 18.43
C MET A 1 3.72 10.78 18.99
N ALA A 2 2.73 11.14 18.17
CA ALA A 2 1.55 11.87 18.60
C ALA A 2 0.28 11.26 17.99
N ALA A 3 -0.82 11.34 18.72
CA ALA A 3 -2.14 10.93 18.28
C ALA A 3 -3.13 12.05 18.64
N ILE A 4 -4.08 12.33 17.75
CA ILE A 4 -5.09 13.37 17.91
C ILE A 4 -6.46 12.69 17.85
N ASP A 5 -7.26 12.88 18.88
CA ASP A 5 -8.64 12.42 18.90
C ASP A 5 -9.56 13.47 18.26
N ILE A 6 -9.99 13.18 17.04
CA ILE A 6 -10.85 14.05 16.22
C ILE A 6 -12.21 14.26 16.88
N ALA A 7 -12.74 13.27 17.60
CA ALA A 7 -14.07 13.33 18.19
C ALA A 7 -14.21 14.41 19.27
N ARG A 8 -13.07 14.90 19.80
CA ARG A 8 -13.04 16.02 20.76
C ARG A 8 -13.22 17.39 20.10
N PHE A 9 -13.07 17.48 18.78
CA PHE A 9 -13.19 18.72 18.02
C PHE A 9 -14.48 18.77 17.18
N VAL A 10 -14.86 17.64 16.58
CA VAL A 10 -15.99 17.55 15.66
C VAL A 10 -16.52 16.10 15.62
N PRO A 11 -17.82 15.85 15.39
CA PRO A 11 -18.30 14.50 15.15
C PRO A 11 -17.52 13.82 14.01
N LEU A 12 -17.10 12.58 14.24
CA LEU A 12 -16.24 11.85 13.30
C LEU A 12 -16.85 11.78 11.89
N ALA A 13 -18.17 11.57 11.80
CA ALA A 13 -18.87 11.50 10.51
C ALA A 13 -18.75 12.82 9.71
N THR A 14 -18.83 13.96 10.38
CA THR A 14 -18.66 15.28 9.74
C THR A 14 -17.23 15.48 9.28
N PHE A 15 -16.23 15.10 10.10
CA PHE A 15 -14.83 15.18 9.69
C PHE A 15 -14.53 14.32 8.46
N THR A 16 -14.98 13.06 8.45
CA THR A 16 -14.79 12.16 7.31
C THR A 16 -15.45 12.71 6.06
N ALA A 17 -16.69 13.23 6.16
CA ALA A 17 -17.38 13.84 5.03
C ALA A 17 -16.63 15.06 4.45
N GLU A 18 -16.06 15.90 5.30
CA GLU A 18 -15.25 17.05 4.86
C GLU A 18 -13.94 16.61 4.20
N VAL A 19 -13.26 15.60 4.74
CA VAL A 19 -12.05 15.03 4.12
C VAL A 19 -12.39 14.43 2.76
N ASP A 20 -13.49 13.68 2.65
CA ASP A 20 -13.95 13.10 1.38
C ASP A 20 -14.34 14.16 0.35
N ARG A 21 -14.89 15.30 0.80
CA ARG A 21 -15.16 16.46 -0.07
C ARG A 21 -13.85 17.05 -0.59
N HIS A 22 -12.89 17.35 0.28
CA HIS A 22 -11.59 17.89 -0.14
C HIS A 22 -10.84 16.94 -1.08
N TRP A 23 -10.95 15.63 -0.84
CA TRP A 23 -10.36 14.61 -1.70
C TRP A 23 -10.91 14.65 -3.13
N ARG A 24 -12.23 14.86 -3.26
CA ARG A 24 -12.89 15.03 -4.56
C ARG A 24 -12.48 16.34 -5.23
N ASP A 25 -12.53 17.45 -4.50
CA ASP A 25 -12.17 18.77 -5.01
C ASP A 25 -10.73 18.79 -5.59
N LEU A 26 -9.79 18.12 -4.91
CA LEU A 26 -8.41 18.00 -5.39
C LEU A 26 -8.31 17.15 -6.66
N ARG A 27 -9.04 16.03 -6.75
CA ARG A 27 -9.04 15.16 -7.93
C ARG A 27 -9.68 15.81 -9.16
N ASP A 28 -10.71 16.62 -8.94
CA ASP A 28 -11.48 17.27 -10.00
C ASP A 28 -10.87 18.61 -10.45
N SER A 29 -9.79 19.05 -9.79
CA SER A 29 -9.11 20.29 -10.15
C SER A 29 -8.43 20.23 -11.53
N PRO A 30 -8.24 21.38 -12.21
CA PRO A 30 -7.64 21.41 -13.54
C PRO A 30 -6.26 20.74 -13.56
N ARG A 31 -6.11 19.78 -14.47
CA ARG A 31 -4.84 19.09 -14.70
C ARG A 31 -3.89 19.96 -15.51
N LEU A 32 -2.60 19.89 -15.19
CA LEU A 32 -1.56 20.45 -16.05
C LEU A 32 -1.51 19.66 -17.37
N GLN A 33 -1.25 20.36 -18.48
CA GLN A 33 -1.11 19.71 -19.79
C GLN A 33 -0.03 18.62 -19.73
N GLY A 34 -0.34 17.43 -20.24
CA GLY A 34 0.56 16.27 -20.23
C GLY A 34 0.46 15.37 -18.98
N PHE A 35 -0.47 15.65 -18.04
CA PHE A 35 -0.73 14.78 -16.88
C PHE A 35 -2.13 14.20 -16.93
N ASP A 36 -2.22 12.87 -16.86
CA ASP A 36 -3.50 12.14 -17.00
C ASP A 36 -4.34 12.14 -15.72
N ALA A 37 -3.73 12.21 -14.53
CA ALA A 37 -4.46 12.12 -13.26
C ALA A 37 -3.73 12.82 -12.10
N ILE A 38 -4.51 13.40 -11.18
CA ILE A 38 -4.04 13.89 -9.88
C ILE A 38 -4.04 12.72 -8.91
N ARG A 39 -2.88 12.40 -8.33
CA ARG A 39 -2.73 11.35 -7.33
C ARG A 39 -2.61 11.95 -5.94
N LEU A 40 -3.35 11.38 -4.99
CA LEU A 40 -3.30 11.78 -3.60
C LEU A 40 -2.46 10.81 -2.75
N PRO A 41 -1.88 11.28 -1.63
CA PRO A 41 -1.08 10.44 -0.76
C PRO A 41 -1.85 9.21 -0.30
N GLY A 42 -1.38 8.01 -0.68
CA GLY A 42 -2.03 6.76 -0.31
C GLY A 42 -2.80 6.07 -1.44
N ASP A 43 -3.11 6.75 -2.55
CA ASP A 43 -3.83 6.15 -3.70
C ASP A 43 -3.13 4.88 -4.22
N ARG A 44 -1.81 4.95 -4.34
CA ARG A 44 -1.00 3.81 -4.80
C ARG A 44 -1.00 2.64 -3.81
N ARG A 45 -1.20 2.88 -2.51
CA ARG A 45 -1.16 1.83 -1.49
C ARG A 45 -2.33 0.86 -1.65
N GLY A 46 -3.53 1.36 -1.90
CA GLY A 46 -4.71 0.53 -2.13
C GLY A 46 -4.55 -0.37 -3.35
N GLN A 47 -4.12 0.22 -4.47
CA GLN A 47 -3.84 -0.50 -5.71
C GLN A 47 -2.76 -1.58 -5.50
N CYS A 48 -1.59 -1.21 -4.96
CA CYS A 48 -0.52 -2.18 -4.73
C CYS A 48 -0.92 -3.27 -3.73
N ARG A 49 -1.78 -2.98 -2.74
CA ARG A 49 -2.28 -4.00 -1.81
C ARG A 49 -3.18 -5.00 -2.53
N ALA A 50 -4.10 -4.53 -3.37
CA ALA A 50 -4.98 -5.39 -4.16
C ALA A 50 -4.16 -6.29 -5.12
N GLU A 51 -3.25 -5.69 -5.88
CA GLU A 51 -2.33 -6.39 -6.79
C GLU A 51 -1.51 -7.44 -6.04
N ARG A 52 -0.84 -7.08 -4.95
CA ARG A 52 0.03 -8.02 -4.21
C ARG A 52 -0.73 -9.09 -3.44
N THR A 53 -2.00 -8.84 -3.10
CA THR A 53 -2.85 -9.87 -2.48
C THR A 53 -3.26 -10.92 -3.52
N ARG A 54 -3.55 -10.47 -4.75
CA ARG A 54 -3.95 -11.34 -5.87
C ARG A 54 -2.76 -12.06 -6.51
N ASP A 55 -1.72 -11.31 -6.87
CA ASP A 55 -0.62 -11.77 -7.73
C ASP A 55 0.64 -12.15 -6.92
N GLY A 56 0.63 -11.88 -5.62
CA GLY A 56 1.81 -12.03 -4.76
C GLY A 56 2.71 -10.78 -4.75
N VAL A 57 3.63 -10.73 -3.78
CA VAL A 57 4.59 -9.63 -3.66
C VAL A 57 5.78 -9.91 -4.58
N PRO A 58 6.08 -9.03 -5.56
CA PRO A 58 7.27 -9.22 -6.39
C PRO A 58 8.53 -9.01 -5.53
N LEU A 59 9.39 -10.02 -5.52
CA LEU A 59 10.68 -9.97 -4.85
C LEU A 59 11.78 -9.97 -5.91
N ALA A 60 12.73 -9.06 -5.79
CA ALA A 60 13.88 -9.02 -6.68
C ALA A 60 14.73 -10.30 -6.49
N PRO A 61 15.34 -10.87 -7.55
CA PRO A 61 16.13 -12.09 -7.43
C PRO A 61 17.23 -12.05 -6.36
N PRO A 62 18.00 -10.95 -6.18
CA PRO A 62 19.01 -10.89 -5.12
C PRO A 62 18.42 -10.95 -3.71
N LEU A 63 17.22 -10.40 -3.50
CA LEU A 63 16.54 -10.45 -2.22
C LEU A 63 16.06 -11.86 -1.89
N LEU A 64 15.56 -12.60 -2.89
CA LEU A 64 15.20 -14.00 -2.72
C LEU A 64 16.41 -14.83 -2.29
N ASP A 65 17.57 -14.61 -2.92
CA ASP A 65 18.80 -15.34 -2.57
C ASP A 65 19.27 -15.03 -1.15
N GLN A 66 19.13 -13.77 -0.70
CA GLN A 66 19.43 -13.39 0.68
C GLN A 66 18.49 -14.06 1.68
N LEU A 67 17.20 -14.12 1.37
CA LEU A 67 16.19 -14.76 2.22
C LEU A 67 16.40 -16.28 2.30
N ASP A 68 16.76 -16.93 1.19
CA ASP A 68 17.02 -18.37 1.16
C ASP A 68 18.30 -18.73 1.93
N ARG A 69 19.36 -17.90 1.85
CA ARG A 69 20.56 -18.07 2.69
C ARG A 69 20.24 -17.93 4.17
N LEU A 70 19.46 -16.91 4.54
CA LEU A 70 19.02 -16.72 5.92
C LEU A 70 18.19 -17.92 6.41
N ALA A 71 17.31 -18.48 5.57
CA ALA A 71 16.56 -19.67 5.89
C ALA A 71 17.49 -20.87 6.16
N GLN A 72 18.53 -21.06 5.33
CA GLN A 72 19.52 -22.13 5.52
C GLN A 72 20.29 -21.97 6.84
N GLU A 73 20.77 -20.76 7.15
CA GLU A 73 21.47 -20.45 8.41
C GLU A 73 20.61 -20.78 9.64
N LEU A 74 19.30 -20.56 9.51
CA LEU A 74 18.32 -20.83 10.57
C LEU A 74 17.70 -22.24 10.51
N SER A 75 18.14 -23.09 9.57
CA SER A 75 17.56 -24.42 9.34
C SER A 75 16.03 -24.40 9.07
N LEU A 76 15.56 -23.37 8.36
CA LEU A 76 14.18 -23.20 7.92
C LEU A 76 14.02 -23.56 6.43
N GLU A 77 12.79 -23.85 6.03
CA GLU A 77 12.46 -24.07 4.61
C GLU A 77 12.68 -22.78 3.78
N PRO A 78 13.44 -22.84 2.66
CA PRO A 78 13.66 -21.69 1.79
C PRO A 78 12.36 -21.13 1.19
N LEU A 79 12.31 -19.82 0.95
CA LEU A 79 11.11 -19.14 0.47
C LEU A 79 10.72 -19.62 -0.94
N ARG A 80 11.70 -19.91 -1.79
CA ARG A 80 11.47 -20.45 -3.14
C ARG A 80 10.78 -21.82 -3.11
N ALA A 81 11.12 -22.70 -2.17
CA ALA A 81 10.50 -24.01 -2.04
C ALA A 81 9.00 -23.89 -1.70
N ARG A 82 8.63 -22.94 -0.84
CA ARG A 82 7.23 -22.64 -0.49
C ARG A 82 6.42 -22.07 -1.65
N SER A 83 7.05 -21.28 -2.53
CA SER A 83 6.36 -20.70 -3.69
C SER A 83 6.00 -21.72 -4.77
N ALA A 84 6.70 -22.86 -4.84
CA ALA A 84 6.44 -23.94 -5.79
C ALA A 84 5.28 -24.87 -5.39
N GLY A 85 4.80 -24.78 -4.14
CA GLY A 85 3.76 -25.65 -3.58
C GLY A 85 2.38 -25.00 -3.42
N ARG A 86 2.16 -23.80 -3.97
CA ARG A 86 0.84 -23.14 -3.94
C ARG A 86 0.08 -23.50 -5.23
N PRO A 87 -1.14 -24.07 -5.14
CA PRO A 87 -2.00 -24.25 -6.32
C PRO A 87 -2.36 -22.90 -6.95
#